data_AF-A0A0R0F6E9-F1
#
_entry.id   AF-A0A0R0F6E9-F1
#
_cell.length_a   1.000
_cell.length_b   1.000
_cell.length_c   1.000
_cell.angle_alpha   90.00
_cell.angle_beta   90.00
_cell.angle_gamma   90.00
#
_symmetry.space_group_name_H-M   'P 1'
#
loop_
_entity.id
_entity.type
_entity.pdbx_description
1 polymer ?
#
loop_
_entity_poly.entity_id
_entity_poly.type
_entity_poly.pdbx_seq_one_letter_code
_entity_poly.pdbx_strand_id
1 'polypeptide(L)'
;MKDFSCRRQSQNNNGNFTRKVIFKAFFLSQTNFNYIDSFTESLVYVQGDCTHTLVIRDMRLIHPDDVHNRAVYPIITFQLKLRFQKCSVCKIFRAAKATVDDKWTPENPCYFCEECFSLLHQAKDGTPLYTDFVEFDYNHD
;
A
#
# COMPACT_ATOMS: atom_id res chain seq x y z
N MET A 1 -28.40 -2.77 6.36
CA MET A 1 -27.81 -1.42 6.33
C MET A 1 -27.16 -1.20 7.69
N LYS A 2 -25.83 -1.07 7.78
CA LYS A 2 -25.22 -0.62 9.04
C LYS A 2 -25.22 0.90 9.00
N ASP A 3 -26.12 1.51 9.77
CA ASP A 3 -26.16 2.96 9.97
C ASP A 3 -24.89 3.42 10.67
N PHE A 4 -23.90 3.87 9.91
CA PHE A 4 -22.76 4.58 10.47
C PHE A 4 -23.17 6.04 10.70
N SER A 5 -23.87 6.25 11.82
CA SER A 5 -24.23 7.59 12.29
C SER A 5 -22.98 8.47 12.40
N CYS A 6 -22.93 9.52 11.57
CA CYS A 6 -21.98 10.61 11.70
C CYS A 6 -22.21 11.28 13.06
N ARG A 7 -21.39 10.95 14.06
CA ARG A 7 -21.46 11.61 15.38
C ARG A 7 -21.08 13.08 15.21
N ARG A 8 -22.03 13.96 15.56
CA ARG A 8 -21.85 15.41 15.62
C ARG A 8 -20.62 15.77 16.48
N GLN A 9 -19.94 16.82 16.04
CA GLN A 9 -18.77 17.46 16.65
C GLN A 9 -18.90 17.56 18.18
N SER A 10 -17.82 17.33 18.94
CA SER A 10 -17.78 17.79 20.34
C SER A 10 -16.88 19.02 20.41
N GLN A 11 -17.46 20.15 20.80
CA GLN A 11 -16.70 21.28 21.32
C GLN A 11 -16.08 20.85 22.64
N ASN A 12 -14.79 21.11 22.81
CA ASN A 12 -14.11 21.07 24.10
C ASN A 12 -14.30 22.41 24.81
N ASN A 13 -14.32 22.38 26.15
CA ASN A 13 -14.74 23.49 27.03
C ASN A 13 -13.98 24.83 26.87
N ASN A 14 -12.94 24.88 26.04
CA ASN A 14 -12.14 26.08 25.80
C ASN A 14 -12.37 26.71 24.41
N GLY A 15 -13.44 26.34 23.69
CA GLY A 15 -13.79 26.95 22.39
C GLY A 15 -12.85 26.59 21.22
N ASN A 16 -11.78 25.84 21.47
CA ASN A 16 -10.82 25.44 20.44
C ASN A 16 -11.31 24.18 19.71
N PHE A 17 -11.58 24.27 18.41
CA PHE A 17 -11.86 23.11 17.56
C PHE A 17 -10.67 22.14 17.57
N THR A 18 -10.75 21.01 18.28
CA THR A 18 -9.83 19.90 18.01
C THR A 18 -10.13 19.37 16.62
N ARG A 19 -9.13 19.30 15.72
CA ARG A 19 -9.22 18.53 14.48
C ARG A 19 -9.53 17.08 14.87
N LYS A 20 -10.81 16.70 14.88
CA LYS A 20 -11.20 15.30 14.97
C LYS A 20 -10.99 14.72 13.59
N VAL A 21 -9.99 13.84 13.49
CA VAL A 21 -9.78 13.01 12.32
C VAL A 21 -11.02 12.12 12.15
N ILE A 22 -11.81 12.36 11.09
CA ILE A 22 -12.97 11.53 10.78
C ILE A 22 -12.57 10.57 9.66
N PHE A 23 -12.35 9.31 10.04
CA PHE A 23 -12.23 8.22 9.08
C PHE A 23 -13.62 7.90 8.53
N LYS A 24 -13.85 8.12 7.24
CA LYS A 24 -15.08 7.66 6.57
C LYS A 24 -14.73 6.51 5.62
N ALA A 25 -15.15 5.30 5.97
CA ALA A 25 -15.06 4.14 5.09
C ALA A 25 -16.26 4.14 4.13
N PHE A 26 -16.02 4.01 2.83
CA PHE A 26 -17.06 4.12 1.81
C PHE A 26 -16.79 3.16 0.65
N PHE A 27 -17.80 2.38 0.27
CA PHE A 27 -17.75 1.69 -1.01
C PHE A 27 -17.77 2.72 -2.14
N LEU A 28 -16.74 2.75 -2.99
CA LEU A 28 -16.63 3.70 -4.12
C LEU A 28 -17.70 3.39 -5.18
N SER A 29 -18.16 2.14 -5.27
CA SER A 29 -19.36 1.78 -6.05
C SER A 29 -20.67 2.39 -5.52
N GLN A 30 -20.69 2.82 -4.26
CA GLN A 30 -21.85 3.43 -3.60
C GLN A 30 -21.62 4.90 -3.25
N THR A 31 -20.46 5.48 -3.58
CA THR A 31 -20.14 6.87 -3.27
C THR A 31 -19.75 7.67 -4.50
N ASN A 32 -20.39 8.82 -4.64
CA ASN A 32 -19.96 9.84 -5.57
C ASN A 32 -18.90 10.72 -4.89
N PHE A 33 -17.89 11.18 -5.64
CA PHE A 33 -16.90 12.14 -5.15
C PHE A 33 -17.54 13.42 -4.55
N ASN A 34 -18.78 13.73 -4.90
CA ASN A 34 -19.54 14.84 -4.32
C ASN A 34 -19.83 14.72 -2.80
N TYR A 35 -19.74 13.52 -2.22
CA TYR A 35 -19.91 13.33 -0.77
C TYR A 35 -18.62 13.55 0.04
N ILE A 36 -17.52 13.82 -0.67
CA ILE A 36 -16.21 14.07 -0.10
C ILE A 36 -16.16 15.57 0.25
N ASP A 37 -16.11 15.86 1.54
CA ASP A 37 -16.01 17.23 2.09
C ASP A 37 -14.58 17.53 2.57
N SER A 38 -14.28 18.79 2.84
CA SER A 38 -12.95 19.24 3.30
C SER A 38 -12.47 18.62 4.62
N PHE A 39 -13.30 17.84 5.31
CA PHE A 39 -12.95 17.13 6.54
C PHE A 39 -12.64 15.64 6.32
N THR A 40 -12.72 15.16 5.07
CA THR A 40 -12.38 13.77 4.74
C THR A 40 -10.87 13.61 4.54
N GLU A 41 -10.24 12.82 5.41
CA GLU A 41 -8.78 12.59 5.37
C GLU A 41 -8.40 11.27 4.67
N SER A 42 -9.28 10.26 4.73
CA SER A 42 -9.05 8.98 4.06
C SER A 42 -10.38 8.30 3.70
N LEU A 43 -10.37 7.59 2.59
CA LEU A 43 -11.46 6.72 2.11
C LEU A 43 -10.96 5.28 2.06
N VAL A 44 -11.77 4.34 2.54
CA VAL A 44 -11.50 2.91 2.37
C VAL A 44 -12.41 2.40 1.27
N TYR A 45 -11.84 2.08 0.11
CA TYR A 45 -12.51 1.47 -1.01
C TYR A 45 -12.45 -0.05 -0.89
N VAL A 46 -13.55 -0.73 -1.19
CA VAL A 46 -13.60 -2.18 -1.28
C VAL A 46 -14.12 -2.55 -2.67
N GLN A 47 -13.32 -3.31 -3.43
CA GLN A 47 -13.70 -3.87 -4.73
C GLN A 47 -13.62 -5.39 -4.66
N GLY A 48 -14.77 -6.07 -4.72
CA GLY A 48 -14.80 -7.52 -4.55
C GLY A 48 -14.25 -7.91 -3.17
N ASP A 49 -13.18 -8.70 -3.15
CA ASP A 49 -12.41 -9.13 -1.98
C ASP A 49 -11.22 -8.22 -1.64
N CYS A 50 -10.87 -7.26 -2.49
CA CYS A 50 -9.78 -6.32 -2.25
C CYS A 50 -10.24 -5.08 -1.47
N THR A 51 -9.51 -4.72 -0.41
CA THR A 51 -9.70 -3.47 0.34
C THR A 51 -8.53 -2.52 0.06
N HIS A 52 -8.81 -1.40 -0.62
CA HIS A 52 -7.84 -0.37 -0.94
C HIS A 52 -8.06 0.88 -0.08
N THR A 53 -7.00 1.38 0.54
CA THR A 53 -7.06 2.64 1.29
C THR A 53 -6.60 3.79 0.39
N LEU A 54 -7.46 4.80 0.23
CA LEU A 54 -7.16 6.06 -0.43
C LEU A 54 -6.98 7.14 0.63
N VAL A 55 -5.87 7.85 0.62
CA VAL A 55 -5.63 8.97 1.55
C VAL A 55 -5.75 10.27 0.78
N ILE A 56 -6.64 11.15 1.25
CA ILE A 56 -6.80 12.50 0.68
C ILE A 56 -5.83 13.40 1.43
N ARG A 57 -4.71 13.74 0.78
CA ARG A 57 -3.71 14.62 1.39
C ARG A 57 -4.13 16.07 1.43
N ASP A 58 -4.81 16.52 0.38
CA ASP A 58 -5.21 17.92 0.23
C ASP A 58 -6.48 18.00 -0.62
N MET A 59 -7.28 19.03 -0.33
CA MET A 59 -8.51 19.33 -1.02
C MET A 59 -8.71 20.83 -1.09
N ARG A 60 -8.89 21.34 -2.30
CA ARG A 60 -9.16 22.75 -2.56
C ARG A 60 -10.19 22.90 -3.67
N LEU A 61 -10.84 24.06 -3.67
CA LEU A 61 -11.68 24.48 -4.80
C LEU A 61 -10.82 24.73 -6.04
N ILE A 62 -11.43 24.61 -7.22
CA ILE A 62 -10.79 24.95 -8.49
C ILE A 62 -10.42 26.44 -8.50
N HIS A 63 -9.17 26.73 -8.83
CA HIS A 63 -8.63 28.08 -8.92
C HIS A 63 -8.65 28.56 -10.39
N PRO A 64 -8.85 29.86 -10.67
CA PRO A 64 -8.79 30.40 -12.04
C PRO A 64 -7.50 30.07 -12.80
N ASP A 65 -6.38 29.87 -12.10
CA ASP A 65 -5.09 29.50 -12.71
C ASP A 65 -4.95 27.99 -13.01
N ASP A 66 -5.90 27.16 -12.58
CA ASP A 66 -5.88 25.73 -12.89
C ASP A 66 -6.22 25.47 -14.36
N VAL A 67 -5.86 24.29 -14.88
CA VAL A 67 -6.27 23.90 -16.24
C VAL A 67 -7.78 23.61 -16.23
N HIS A 68 -8.58 24.40 -16.96
CA HIS A 68 -10.04 24.26 -17.01
C HIS A 68 -10.54 23.23 -18.06
N ASN A 69 -9.63 22.49 -18.69
CA ASN A 69 -9.97 21.42 -19.63
C ASN A 69 -10.15 20.09 -18.88
N ARG A 70 -11.38 19.56 -18.82
CA ARG A 70 -11.64 18.27 -18.17
C ARG A 70 -10.81 17.11 -18.74
N ALA A 71 -10.47 17.15 -20.02
CA ALA A 71 -9.74 16.07 -20.69
C ALA A 71 -8.28 15.93 -20.21
N VAL A 72 -7.71 16.91 -19.50
CA VAL A 72 -6.34 16.81 -18.97
C VAL A 72 -6.26 16.11 -17.61
N TYR A 73 -7.42 15.82 -16.98
CA TYR A 73 -7.49 15.13 -15.70
C TYR A 73 -7.76 13.64 -15.89
N PRO A 74 -7.24 12.76 -15.00
CA PRO A 74 -6.46 13.06 -13.80
C PRO A 74 -5.03 13.54 -14.11
N ILE A 75 -4.51 14.45 -13.29
CA ILE A 75 -3.12 14.93 -13.37
C ILE A 75 -2.30 14.17 -12.32
N ILE A 76 -1.31 13.40 -12.77
CA ILE A 76 -0.36 12.74 -11.87
C ILE A 76 0.61 13.80 -11.35
N THR A 77 0.39 14.28 -10.13
CA THR A 77 1.29 15.23 -9.48
C THR A 77 2.47 14.55 -8.77
N PHE A 78 2.28 13.28 -8.38
CA PHE A 78 3.28 12.50 -7.69
C PHE A 78 3.08 11.01 -7.97
N GLN A 79 4.14 10.34 -8.38
CA GLN A 79 4.19 8.89 -8.46
C GLN A 79 5.24 8.39 -7.48
N LEU A 80 4.84 7.51 -6.57
CA LEU A 80 5.79 6.83 -5.69
C LEU A 80 6.75 6.01 -6.56
N LYS A 81 8.06 6.17 -6.34
CA LYS A 81 9.04 5.21 -6.88
C LYS A 81 8.83 3.89 -6.16
N LEU A 82 8.40 2.87 -6.89
CA LEU A 82 8.32 1.51 -6.36
C LEU A 82 9.70 1.13 -5.81
N ARG A 83 9.76 0.85 -4.51
CA ARG A 83 10.98 0.35 -3.87
C ARG A 83 10.90 -1.16 -3.87
N PHE A 84 11.55 -1.77 -4.85
CA PHE A 84 11.72 -3.21 -4.89
C PHE A 84 12.68 -3.64 -3.78
N GLN A 85 12.27 -4.60 -2.96
CA GLN A 85 13.17 -5.38 -2.14
C GLN A 85 14.15 -6.10 -3.06
N LYS A 86 15.44 -5.83 -2.85
CA LYS A 86 16.52 -6.47 -3.56
C LYS A 86 16.91 -7.77 -2.87
N CYS A 87 17.53 -8.68 -3.61
CA CYS A 87 18.15 -9.87 -3.05
C CYS A 87 19.10 -9.49 -1.92
N SER A 88 18.98 -10.16 -0.78
CA SER A 88 19.77 -9.92 0.42
C SER A 88 21.24 -10.31 0.23
N VAL A 89 21.53 -11.23 -0.70
CA VAL A 89 22.88 -11.70 -1.03
C VAL A 89 23.59 -10.74 -1.99
N CYS A 90 23.08 -10.59 -3.22
CA CYS A 90 23.77 -9.77 -4.23
C CYS A 90 23.45 -8.28 -4.12
N LYS A 91 22.33 -7.88 -3.51
CA LYS A 91 21.81 -6.50 -3.43
C LYS A 91 21.70 -5.78 -4.78
N ILE A 92 21.74 -6.53 -5.89
CA ILE A 92 21.67 -6.04 -7.28
C ILE A 92 20.29 -6.34 -7.87
N PHE A 93 19.93 -7.62 -7.95
CA PHE A 93 18.69 -8.09 -8.56
C PHE A 93 17.51 -8.02 -7.60
N ARG A 94 16.29 -8.01 -8.16
CA ARG A 94 15.05 -8.04 -7.39
C ARG A 94 14.89 -9.39 -6.70
N ALA A 95 14.35 -9.37 -5.49
CA ALA A 95 13.95 -10.59 -4.82
C ALA A 95 12.75 -11.21 -5.55
N ALA A 96 12.81 -12.53 -5.74
CA ALA A 96 11.77 -13.37 -6.31
C ALA A 96 11.31 -14.46 -5.32
N LYS A 97 12.18 -14.83 -4.36
CA LYS A 97 11.88 -15.80 -3.30
C LYS A 97 12.25 -15.24 -1.93
N ALA A 98 11.57 -15.70 -0.89
CA ALA A 98 11.94 -15.45 0.50
C ALA A 98 12.03 -16.78 1.25
N THR A 99 13.06 -16.93 2.09
CA THR A 99 13.17 -18.08 3.01
C THR A 99 13.00 -17.62 4.46
N VAL A 100 12.35 -18.45 5.26
CA VAL A 100 12.18 -18.29 6.70
C VAL A 100 12.83 -19.47 7.40
N ASP A 101 13.52 -19.19 8.50
CA ASP A 101 14.23 -20.17 9.33
C ASP A 101 15.36 -20.93 8.61
N ASP A 102 15.95 -20.33 7.56
CA ASP A 102 17.08 -20.91 6.84
C ASP A 102 18.39 -20.76 7.62
N LYS A 103 19.00 -21.92 7.94
CA LYS A 103 20.24 -22.04 8.73
C LYS A 103 21.44 -21.34 8.13
N TRP A 104 21.47 -21.15 6.82
CA TRP A 104 22.63 -20.56 6.12
C TRP A 104 22.46 -19.07 5.86
N THR A 105 21.33 -18.48 6.29
CA THR A 105 21.07 -17.05 6.11
C THR A 105 21.32 -16.24 7.37
N PRO A 106 21.88 -15.02 7.25
CA PRO A 106 22.06 -14.12 8.39
C PRO A 106 20.78 -13.36 8.78
N GLU A 107 19.85 -13.18 7.84
CA GLU A 107 18.59 -12.45 8.02
C GLU A 107 17.42 -13.45 8.01
N ASN A 108 16.37 -13.21 8.81
CA ASN A 108 15.15 -14.04 8.82
C ASN A 108 13.90 -13.14 8.88
N PRO A 109 13.09 -13.05 7.80
CA PRO A 109 13.22 -13.72 6.52
C PRO A 109 14.40 -13.21 5.67
N CYS A 110 14.95 -14.06 4.80
CA CYS A 110 15.96 -13.68 3.83
C CYS A 110 15.39 -13.67 2.41
N TYR A 111 15.59 -12.57 1.67
CA TYR A 111 15.11 -12.41 0.30
C TYR A 111 16.16 -12.77 -0.75
N PHE A 112 15.79 -13.49 -1.81
CA PHE A 112 16.70 -13.96 -2.87
C PHE A 112 16.19 -13.63 -4.27
N CYS A 113 17.10 -13.28 -5.18
CA CYS A 113 16.82 -13.41 -6.61
C CYS A 113 16.91 -14.88 -7.01
N GLU A 114 16.38 -15.23 -8.18
CA GLU A 114 16.35 -16.61 -8.67
C GLU A 114 17.75 -17.24 -8.71
N GLU A 115 18.74 -16.51 -9.23
CA GLU A 115 20.12 -17.00 -9.34
C GLU A 115 20.76 -17.28 -7.98
N CYS A 116 20.70 -16.32 -7.04
CA CYS A 116 21.25 -16.52 -5.70
C CYS A 116 20.51 -17.62 -4.93
N PHE A 117 19.20 -17.77 -5.15
CA PHE A 117 18.43 -18.84 -4.53
C PHE A 117 18.92 -20.21 -5.02
N SER A 118 18.99 -20.40 -6.34
CA SER A 118 19.47 -21.66 -6.93
C SER A 118 20.89 -21.99 -6.52
N LEU A 119 21.80 -21.01 -6.43
CA LEU A 119 23.18 -21.24 -6.02
C LEU A 119 23.33 -21.74 -4.57
N LEU A 120 22.45 -21.32 -3.66
CA LEU A 120 22.52 -21.71 -2.25
C LEU A 120 21.70 -22.96 -1.94
N HIS A 121 20.54 -23.12 -2.57
CA HIS A 121 19.57 -24.14 -2.18
C HIS A 121 19.43 -25.30 -3.16
N GLN A 122 19.92 -25.17 -4.41
CA GLN A 122 19.70 -26.19 -5.44
C GLN A 122 21.02 -26.79 -5.93
N ALA A 123 21.03 -28.10 -6.13
CA ALA A 123 22.07 -28.79 -6.87
C ALA A 123 21.95 -28.49 -8.37
N LYS A 124 22.95 -28.89 -9.15
CA LYS A 124 23.01 -28.63 -10.60
C LYS A 124 21.86 -29.26 -11.40
N ASP A 125 21.21 -30.27 -10.84
CA ASP A 125 20.03 -30.94 -11.40
C ASP A 125 18.70 -30.30 -10.98
N GLY A 126 18.75 -29.23 -10.17
CA GLY A 126 17.58 -28.54 -9.63
C GLY A 126 17.03 -29.15 -8.34
N THR A 127 17.62 -30.22 -7.80
CA THR A 127 17.17 -30.81 -6.53
C THR A 127 17.57 -29.93 -5.34
N PRO A 128 16.75 -29.82 -4.28
CA PRO A 128 17.12 -29.07 -3.09
C PRO A 128 18.30 -29.74 -2.36
N LEU A 129 19.31 -28.96 -2.00
CA LEU A 129 20.47 -29.40 -1.22
C LEU A 129 20.09 -29.72 0.24
N TYR A 130 19.11 -28.98 0.76
CA TYR A 130 18.54 -29.12 2.09
C TYR A 130 17.10 -28.58 2.06
N THR A 131 16.28 -28.95 3.05
CA THR A 131 14.83 -28.62 3.06
C THR A 131 14.32 -28.16 4.42
N ASP A 132 15.23 -27.77 5.32
CA ASP A 132 14.98 -27.30 6.68
C ASP A 132 14.72 -25.79 6.74
N PHE A 133 13.99 -25.26 5.76
CA PHE A 133 13.52 -23.88 5.70
C PHE A 133 12.15 -23.84 5.03
N VAL A 134 11.39 -22.76 5.26
CA VAL A 134 10.13 -22.52 4.55
C VAL A 134 10.37 -21.49 3.45
N GLU A 135 10.05 -21.86 2.21
CA GLU A 135 10.17 -20.98 1.04
C GLU A 135 8.82 -20.36 0.66
N PHE A 136 8.86 -19.12 0.20
CA PHE A 136 7.72 -18.39 -0.34
C PHE A 136 8.11 -17.68 -1.62
N ASP A 137 7.21 -17.72 -2.62
CA ASP A 137 7.31 -16.84 -3.77
C ASP A 137 7.04 -15.41 -3.32
N TYR A 138 7.93 -14.52 -3.73
CA TYR A 138 7.89 -13.13 -3.34
C TYR A 138 7.59 -12.24 -4.54
N ASN A 139 6.29 -12.03 -4.76
CA ASN A 139 5.76 -11.11 -5.74
C ASN A 139 5.67 -9.71 -5.12
N HIS A 140 6.35 -8.73 -5.71
CA HIS A 140 6.19 -7.33 -5.37
C HIS A 140 4.87 -6.78 -5.93
N ASP A 141 4.09 -6.09 -5.08
CA ASP A 141 2.93 -5.28 -5.48
C ASP A 141 3.34 -3.97 -6.18
#